data_AF-E2CSV7-F1
#
_entry.id   AF-E2CSV7-F1
#
_cell.length_a   1.000
_cell.length_b   1.000
_cell.length_c   1.000
_cell.angle_alpha   90.00
_cell.angle_beta   90.00
_cell.angle_gamma   90.00
#
_symmetry.space_group_name_H-M   'P 1'
#
loop_
_entity.id
_entity.type
_entity.pdbx_description
1 polymer ?
#
loop_
_entity_poly.entity_id
_entity_poly.type
_entity_poly.pdbx_seq_one_letter_code
_entity_poly.pdbx_strand_id
1 'polypeptide(L)'
;MTLQTTKPTQMRLHSCVLSQPKRDKVHEKLKNRAYVTVKIDNRPDNAAVRVANVRENGQPRRNTQLLGKYPIIVAISNLPLQAYAEVTDIRLGLLGAGPEVFAYEISVLKLALHHADAKSQLTIVDLEMPQERALVELETGRADFNVFFTGFSANREKRFHQIDIPLSRGILGHRIFITTKAFLDDLAETRTLGSLKKFAVVGSGTGWPDTEIFQANGFHVVASDYESLWRMLSAGRINTFNRGIHEAFVEHQQRSQQDPELVVDPSFMIRYRFDYLFYVRKNNQRVAEIIETGLRNAYENGAFLEHFNSHPMIQKAMMSTAAHERLIFDIDNPLLTNRQRNIPEAYWHQY
;
A
#
# COMPACT_ATOMS: atom_id res chain seq x y z
N MET A 1 0.11 -28.34 29.49
CA MET A 1 -0.67 -28.90 28.36
C MET A 1 -0.91 -30.38 28.66
N THR A 2 -2.15 -30.86 28.64
CA THR A 2 -2.48 -32.28 28.88
C THR A 2 -2.94 -32.85 27.53
N LEU A 3 -2.15 -33.73 26.93
CA LEU A 3 -2.50 -34.40 25.68
C LEU A 3 -2.92 -35.83 26.01
N GLN A 4 -4.18 -36.16 25.74
CA GLN A 4 -4.70 -37.54 25.77
C GLN A 4 -4.70 -38.07 24.34
N THR A 5 -4.00 -39.18 24.08
CA THR A 5 -4.07 -39.87 22.79
C THR A 5 -4.14 -41.38 22.98
N THR A 6 -4.80 -42.06 22.05
CA THR A 6 -5.20 -43.47 22.18
C THR A 6 -4.29 -44.47 21.46
N LYS A 7 -3.24 -44.09 20.71
CA LYS A 7 -2.23 -45.05 20.22
C LYS A 7 -0.82 -44.43 20.10
N PRO A 8 0.27 -45.19 20.34
CA PRO A 8 1.64 -44.67 20.39
C PRO A 8 2.15 -44.11 19.04
N THR A 9 1.57 -44.55 17.92
CA THR A 9 2.00 -44.22 16.56
C THR A 9 1.54 -42.86 16.03
N GLN A 10 0.71 -42.12 16.78
CA GLN A 10 0.21 -40.79 16.37
C GLN A 10 0.65 -39.65 17.29
N MET A 11 1.66 -39.87 18.13
CA MET A 11 2.16 -38.81 19.01
C MET A 11 3.09 -37.87 18.21
N ARG A 12 2.53 -36.80 17.62
CA ARG A 12 3.31 -35.67 17.11
C ARG A 12 3.42 -34.62 18.22
N LEU A 13 4.56 -34.59 18.93
CA LEU A 13 4.92 -33.52 19.87
C LEU A 13 5.30 -32.24 19.10
N HIS A 14 4.36 -31.64 18.36
CA HIS A 14 4.65 -30.47 17.50
C HIS A 14 4.69 -29.12 18.24
N SER A 15 4.62 -29.08 19.57
CA SER A 15 4.70 -27.82 20.31
C SER A 15 5.19 -27.98 21.75
N CYS A 16 6.40 -28.53 21.95
CA CYS A 16 6.95 -28.68 23.29
C CYS A 16 8.38 -28.14 23.46
N VAL A 17 8.60 -27.51 24.62
CA VAL A 17 9.81 -26.89 25.20
C VAL A 17 11.01 -27.86 25.37
N LEU A 18 10.95 -29.07 24.79
CA LEU A 18 12.00 -30.08 24.82
C LEU A 18 12.78 -30.09 23.51
N SER A 19 14.12 -30.10 23.58
CA SER A 19 14.98 -30.26 22.41
C SER A 19 14.76 -31.59 21.69
N GLN A 20 15.08 -31.67 20.38
CA GLN A 20 14.88 -32.87 19.57
C GLN A 20 15.49 -34.14 20.20
N PRO A 21 16.75 -34.16 20.70
CA PRO A 21 17.33 -35.36 21.30
C PRO A 21 16.56 -35.87 22.54
N LYS A 22 15.89 -34.96 23.27
CA LYS A 22 15.06 -35.32 24.42
C LYS A 22 13.69 -35.84 23.99
N ARG A 23 13.11 -35.29 22.91
CA ARG A 23 11.88 -35.83 22.31
C ARG A 23 12.10 -37.27 21.87
N ASP A 24 13.22 -37.55 21.21
CA ASP A 24 13.56 -38.90 20.74
C ASP A 24 13.70 -39.87 21.92
N LYS A 25 14.39 -39.46 23.01
CA LYS A 25 14.52 -40.27 24.24
C LYS A 25 13.17 -40.51 24.94
N VAL A 26 12.26 -39.55 24.89
CA VAL A 26 10.89 -39.72 25.41
C VAL A 26 10.09 -40.67 24.51
N HIS A 27 10.16 -40.52 23.19
CA HIS A 27 9.52 -41.43 22.24
C HIS A 27 10.01 -42.87 22.39
N GLU A 28 11.30 -43.08 22.52
CA GLU A 28 11.89 -44.40 22.71
C GLU A 28 11.40 -45.07 24.01
N LYS A 29 11.30 -44.31 25.11
CA LYS A 29 10.73 -44.79 26.37
C LYS A 29 9.22 -45.08 26.31
N LEU A 30 8.51 -44.50 25.34
CA LEU A 30 7.07 -44.68 25.14
C LEU A 30 6.73 -45.74 24.08
N LYS A 31 7.71 -46.14 23.25
CA LYS A 31 7.51 -47.04 22.10
C LYS A 31 6.84 -48.38 22.46
N ASN A 32 7.06 -48.86 23.69
CA ASN A 32 6.53 -50.14 24.18
C ASN A 32 5.32 -49.99 25.13
N ARG A 33 4.74 -48.78 25.29
CA ARG A 33 3.61 -48.55 26.21
C ARG A 33 2.30 -48.40 25.44
N ALA A 34 1.31 -49.22 25.76
CA ALA A 34 -0.06 -49.07 25.26
C ALA A 34 -0.84 -48.07 26.14
N TYR A 35 -1.42 -47.04 25.53
CA TYR A 35 -2.33 -46.06 26.13
C TYR A 35 -1.74 -45.24 27.31
N VAL A 36 -1.22 -44.05 27.00
CA VAL A 36 -0.54 -43.16 27.97
C VAL A 36 -1.01 -41.70 27.85
N THR A 37 -1.08 -41.00 28.97
CA THR A 37 -1.17 -39.52 28.99
C THR A 37 0.18 -38.95 29.37
N VAL A 38 0.69 -38.00 28.58
CA VAL A 38 1.94 -37.29 28.87
C VAL A 38 1.61 -35.89 29.39
N LYS A 39 2.11 -35.56 30.57
CA LYS A 39 2.06 -34.21 31.13
C LYS A 39 3.46 -33.63 31.23
N ILE A 40 3.61 -32.40 30.75
CA ILE A 40 4.87 -31.67 30.75
C ILE A 40 4.67 -30.42 31.60
N ASP A 41 5.35 -30.40 32.74
CA ASP A 41 5.36 -29.28 33.67
C ASP A 41 6.66 -28.48 33.45
N ASN A 42 6.53 -27.26 32.91
CA ASN A 42 7.66 -26.36 32.72
C ASN A 42 7.95 -25.61 34.01
N ARG A 43 9.19 -25.71 34.50
CA ARG A 43 9.76 -24.87 35.55
C ARG A 43 10.90 -24.04 34.95
N PRO A 44 11.32 -22.94 35.59
CA PRO A 44 12.35 -22.04 35.06
C PRO A 44 13.63 -22.76 34.62
N ASP A 45 14.06 -23.78 35.37
CA ASP A 45 15.35 -24.45 35.16
C ASP A 45 15.23 -25.88 34.58
N ASN A 46 14.02 -26.45 34.56
CA ASN A 46 13.79 -27.82 34.09
C ASN A 46 12.36 -28.06 33.59
N ALA A 47 12.23 -29.01 32.68
CA ALA A 47 10.94 -29.60 32.32
C ALA A 47 10.82 -30.98 32.97
N ALA A 48 9.73 -31.21 33.71
CA ALA A 48 9.39 -32.52 34.26
C ALA A 48 8.38 -33.21 33.33
N VAL A 49 8.75 -34.37 32.78
CA VAL A 49 7.86 -35.20 31.96
C VAL A 49 7.30 -36.33 32.81
N ARG A 50 5.99 -36.32 32.99
CA ARG A 50 5.25 -37.35 33.72
C ARG A 50 4.37 -38.12 32.76
N VAL A 51 4.32 -39.44 32.95
CA VAL A 51 3.43 -40.31 32.18
C VAL A 51 2.57 -41.12 33.12
N ALA A 52 1.26 -41.12 32.82
CA ALA A 52 0.29 -41.98 33.46
C ALA A 52 -0.19 -43.02 32.44
N ASN A 53 -0.27 -44.28 32.88
CA ASN A 53 -0.88 -45.33 32.08
C ASN A 53 -2.40 -45.19 32.18
N VAL A 54 -3.08 -45.28 31.05
CA VAL A 54 -4.54 -45.15 30.95
C VAL A 54 -5.13 -46.50 30.58
N ARG A 55 -6.34 -46.80 31.07
CA ARG A 55 -7.09 -47.95 30.56
C ARG A 55 -7.50 -47.70 29.10
N GLU A 56 -7.81 -48.77 28.37
CA GLU A 56 -8.23 -48.69 26.96
C GLU A 56 -9.49 -47.81 26.76
N ASN A 57 -10.33 -47.68 27.80
CA ASN A 57 -11.50 -46.80 27.83
C ASN A 57 -11.19 -45.35 28.28
N GLY A 58 -9.92 -44.93 28.34
CA GLY A 58 -9.54 -43.55 28.67
C GLY A 58 -9.53 -43.20 30.18
N GLN A 59 -9.88 -44.14 31.06
CA GLN A 59 -9.87 -43.90 32.52
C GLN A 59 -8.44 -43.99 33.10
N PRO A 60 -7.99 -43.02 33.91
CA PRO A 60 -6.64 -42.99 34.46
C PRO A 60 -6.41 -44.12 35.48
N ARG A 61 -5.30 -44.87 35.36
CA ARG A 61 -4.83 -45.73 36.46
C ARG A 61 -4.12 -44.83 37.48
N ARG A 62 -4.38 -45.01 38.78
CA ARG A 62 -3.92 -44.13 39.88
C ARG A 62 -2.39 -43.95 40.03
N ASN A 63 -1.55 -44.47 39.14
CA ASN A 63 -0.10 -44.41 39.23
C ASN A 63 0.48 -43.52 38.11
N THR A 64 1.04 -42.38 38.49
CA THR A 64 1.85 -41.51 37.62
C THR A 64 3.33 -41.81 37.84
N GLN A 65 4.08 -42.08 36.78
CA GLN A 65 5.53 -42.34 36.85
C GLN A 65 6.31 -41.15 36.26
N LEU A 66 7.33 -40.69 36.99
CA LEU A 66 8.26 -39.67 36.49
C LEU A 66 9.26 -40.33 35.52
N LEU A 67 9.32 -39.87 34.27
CA LEU A 67 10.22 -40.43 33.25
C LEU A 67 11.63 -39.84 33.27
N GLY A 68 11.80 -38.68 33.91
CA GLY A 68 13.06 -37.97 34.09
C GLY A 68 12.84 -36.48 34.32
N LYS A 69 13.85 -35.83 34.93
CA LYS A 69 14.01 -34.37 34.91
C LYS A 69 15.09 -34.06 33.88
N TYR A 70 14.82 -33.14 32.97
CA TYR A 70 15.78 -32.79 31.91
C TYR A 70 16.19 -31.32 32.07
N PRO A 71 17.48 -31.02 32.32
CA PRO A 71 17.96 -29.63 32.47
C PRO A 71 17.79 -28.87 31.16
N ILE A 72 17.28 -27.63 31.19
CA ILE A 72 17.21 -26.77 30.00
C ILE A 72 18.63 -26.27 29.72
N ILE A 73 19.37 -26.94 28.83
CA ILE A 73 20.64 -26.44 28.34
C ILE A 73 20.31 -25.53 27.16
N VAL A 74 20.50 -24.22 27.33
CA VAL A 74 20.60 -23.27 26.22
C VAL A 74 21.90 -23.62 25.50
N ALA A 75 21.80 -24.50 24.51
CA ALA A 75 22.91 -24.76 23.61
C ALA A 75 23.02 -23.54 22.70
N ILE A 76 24.04 -22.70 22.95
CA ILE A 76 24.54 -21.75 21.96
C ILE A 76 25.29 -22.60 20.93
N SER A 77 24.54 -23.23 20.02
CA SER A 77 25.07 -23.85 18.81
C SER A 77 25.14 -22.77 17.74
N ASN A 78 26.36 -22.31 17.45
CA ASN A 78 26.64 -21.53 16.25
C ASN A 78 26.40 -22.41 15.01
N LEU A 79 25.41 -22.00 14.17
CA LEU A 79 25.12 -22.35 12.76
C LEU A 79 23.79 -23.08 12.49
N PRO A 80 23.07 -22.64 11.44
CA PRO A 80 22.62 -21.28 11.22
C PRO A 80 21.14 -21.20 11.62
N LEU A 81 20.75 -20.07 12.21
CA LEU A 81 19.35 -19.68 12.22
C LEU A 81 18.98 -19.50 10.74
N GLN A 82 18.37 -20.50 10.09
CA GLN A 82 17.46 -20.17 9.00
C GLN A 82 16.40 -19.33 9.69
N ALA A 83 16.58 -18.01 9.66
CA ALA A 83 15.52 -17.08 9.95
C ALA A 83 14.37 -17.54 9.05
N TYR A 84 13.32 -18.11 9.65
CA TYR A 84 12.05 -18.18 8.97
C TYR A 84 11.72 -16.72 8.70
N ALA A 85 12.06 -16.24 7.50
CA ALA A 85 11.80 -14.87 7.10
C ALA A 85 10.28 -14.70 7.25
N GLU A 86 9.89 -14.00 8.31
CA GLU A 86 8.50 -13.73 8.62
C GLU A 86 7.93 -12.99 7.41
N VAL A 87 6.93 -13.61 6.77
CA VAL A 87 6.30 -13.02 5.59
C VAL A 87 5.62 -11.74 6.07
N THR A 88 6.11 -10.60 5.60
CA THR A 88 5.57 -9.30 6.01
C THR A 88 4.25 -9.07 5.28
N ASP A 89 3.17 -8.91 6.04
CA ASP A 89 1.85 -8.61 5.49
C ASP A 89 1.74 -7.12 5.11
N ILE A 90 1.50 -6.85 3.84
CA ILE A 90 1.38 -5.51 3.28
C ILE A 90 -0.05 -5.33 2.78
N ARG A 91 -0.77 -4.42 3.43
CA ARG A 91 -2.19 -4.15 3.17
C ARG A 91 -2.29 -2.73 2.65
N LEU A 92 -2.56 -2.59 1.35
CA LEU A 92 -2.69 -1.30 0.68
C LEU A 92 -4.15 -0.83 0.78
N GLY A 93 -4.37 0.30 1.45
CA GLY A 93 -5.66 0.98 1.44
C GLY A 93 -5.90 1.67 0.11
N LEU A 94 -7.07 1.47 -0.51
CA LEU A 94 -7.43 2.03 -1.80
C LEU A 94 -8.73 2.86 -1.67
N LEU A 95 -8.65 4.16 -1.95
CA LEU A 95 -9.81 5.06 -1.90
C LEU A 95 -10.46 5.21 -3.28
N GLY A 96 -11.75 4.89 -3.37
CA GLY A 96 -12.61 5.27 -4.51
C GLY A 96 -12.10 4.84 -5.89
N ALA A 97 -12.85 5.19 -6.94
CA ALA A 97 -12.55 5.01 -8.38
C ALA A 97 -12.21 3.58 -8.89
N GLY A 98 -12.00 2.61 -8.00
CA GLY A 98 -11.69 1.23 -8.33
C GLY A 98 -10.20 0.96 -8.59
N PRO A 99 -9.78 -0.31 -8.51
CA PRO A 99 -8.40 -0.73 -8.78
C PRO A 99 -7.97 -0.48 -10.23
N GLU A 100 -8.89 -0.29 -11.17
CA GLU A 100 -8.56 0.00 -12.56
C GLU A 100 -7.96 1.40 -12.73
N VAL A 101 -8.43 2.39 -11.96
CA VAL A 101 -7.90 3.78 -12.02
C VAL A 101 -6.50 3.85 -11.44
N PHE A 102 -6.26 3.10 -10.37
CA PHE A 102 -4.96 3.06 -9.66
C PHE A 102 -4.11 1.84 -10.02
N ALA A 103 -4.38 1.21 -11.17
CA ALA A 103 -3.69 -0.01 -11.59
C ALA A 103 -2.18 0.20 -11.67
N TYR A 104 -1.76 1.41 -12.09
CA TYR A 104 -0.35 1.76 -12.15
C TYR A 104 0.29 1.86 -10.76
N GLU A 105 -0.29 2.60 -9.82
CA GLU A 105 0.24 2.76 -8.45
C GLU A 105 0.31 1.41 -7.72
N ILE A 106 -0.72 0.56 -7.90
CA ILE A 106 -0.73 -0.81 -7.38
C ILE A 106 0.42 -1.62 -8.00
N SER A 107 0.67 -1.47 -9.30
CA SER A 107 1.77 -2.16 -9.98
C SER A 107 3.15 -1.68 -9.52
N VAL A 108 3.30 -0.40 -9.17
CA VAL A 108 4.52 0.15 -8.56
C VAL A 108 4.78 -0.46 -7.18
N LEU A 109 3.74 -0.65 -6.36
CA LEU A 109 3.91 -1.35 -5.08
C LEU A 109 4.34 -2.81 -5.33
N LYS A 110 3.70 -3.52 -6.26
CA LYS A 110 4.10 -4.90 -6.62
C LYS A 110 5.55 -4.99 -7.09
N LEU A 111 5.99 -4.03 -7.91
CA LEU A 111 7.37 -3.92 -8.35
C LEU A 111 8.32 -3.73 -7.16
N ALA A 112 7.99 -2.83 -6.24
CA ALA A 112 8.75 -2.64 -5.00
C ALA A 112 8.89 -3.96 -4.23
N LEU A 113 7.79 -4.67 -4.01
CA LEU A 113 7.81 -5.94 -3.26
C LEU A 113 8.60 -7.04 -3.96
N HIS A 114 8.58 -7.07 -5.30
CA HIS A 114 9.35 -8.02 -6.08
C HIS A 114 10.86 -7.78 -6.00
N HIS A 115 11.27 -6.51 -5.99
CA HIS A 115 12.68 -6.11 -5.91
C HIS A 115 13.18 -5.92 -4.47
N ALA A 116 12.32 -6.11 -3.48
CA ALA A 116 12.71 -6.16 -2.08
C ALA A 116 13.29 -7.55 -1.77
N ASP A 117 14.46 -7.60 -1.14
CA ASP A 117 15.04 -8.85 -0.60
C ASP A 117 14.33 -9.29 0.69
N ALA A 118 12.99 -9.34 0.64
CA ALA A 118 12.12 -9.62 1.77
C ALA A 118 10.85 -10.37 1.32
N LYS A 119 10.54 -11.45 2.02
CA LYS A 119 9.26 -12.16 1.80
C LYS A 119 8.11 -11.27 2.28
N SER A 120 7.20 -10.94 1.37
CA SER A 120 6.02 -10.15 1.66
C SER A 120 4.80 -10.68 0.90
N GLN A 121 3.62 -10.33 1.38
CA GLN A 121 2.35 -10.58 0.69
C GLN A 121 1.57 -9.28 0.58
N LEU A 122 0.91 -9.06 -0.56
CA LEU A 122 0.11 -7.86 -0.81
C LEU A 122 -1.38 -8.20 -0.77
N THR A 123 -2.12 -7.46 0.05
CA THR A 123 -3.60 -7.42 0.05
C THR A 123 -4.05 -6.00 -0.28
N ILE A 124 -5.05 -5.86 -1.14
CA ILE A 124 -5.72 -4.58 -1.41
C ILE A 124 -6.95 -4.50 -0.51
N VAL A 125 -7.11 -3.36 0.17
CA VAL A 125 -8.23 -3.09 1.08
C VAL A 125 -9.00 -1.90 0.52
N ASP A 126 -10.19 -2.17 -0.04
CA ASP A 126 -11.07 -1.12 -0.54
C ASP A 126 -11.64 -0.31 0.63
N LEU A 127 -11.59 1.02 0.50
CA LEU A 127 -11.96 1.95 1.56
C LEU A 127 -13.17 2.79 1.16
N GLU A 128 -14.26 2.63 1.91
CA GLU A 128 -15.47 3.45 1.80
C GLU A 128 -15.46 4.57 2.85
N MET A 129 -14.46 5.46 2.75
CA MET A 129 -14.36 6.61 3.68
C MET A 129 -13.66 7.80 3.03
N PRO A 130 -13.84 9.03 3.56
CA PRO A 130 -13.06 10.18 3.12
C PRO A 130 -11.56 9.99 3.35
N GLN A 131 -10.74 10.63 2.51
CA GLN A 131 -9.28 10.50 2.56
C GLN A 131 -8.68 10.86 3.92
N GLU A 132 -9.12 11.97 4.53
CA GLU A 132 -8.61 12.36 5.84
C GLU A 132 -8.95 11.32 6.92
N ARG A 133 -10.11 10.64 6.82
CA ARG A 133 -10.46 9.56 7.74
C ARG A 133 -9.50 8.38 7.59
N ALA A 134 -9.18 7.98 6.36
CA ALA A 134 -8.22 6.92 6.10
C ALA A 134 -6.83 7.26 6.68
N LEU A 135 -6.37 8.50 6.50
CA LEU A 135 -5.09 8.97 7.08
C LEU A 135 -5.10 8.91 8.62
N VAL A 136 -6.19 9.32 9.28
CA VAL A 136 -6.34 9.23 10.74
C VAL A 136 -6.36 7.77 11.23
N GLU A 137 -7.08 6.88 10.55
CA GLU A 137 -7.10 5.45 10.91
C GLU A 137 -5.72 4.80 10.74
N LEU A 138 -4.99 5.15 9.67
CA LEU A 138 -3.60 4.73 9.48
C LEU A 138 -2.72 5.24 10.62
N GLU A 139 -2.74 6.55 10.90
CA GLU A 139 -1.90 7.20 11.92
C GLU A 139 -2.09 6.57 13.31
N THR A 140 -3.35 6.36 13.69
CA THR A 140 -3.72 5.79 15.00
C THR A 140 -3.55 4.28 15.09
N GLY A 141 -3.25 3.59 13.99
CA GLY A 141 -3.06 2.14 13.94
C GLY A 141 -4.35 1.33 14.08
N ARG A 142 -5.50 1.96 13.80
CA ARG A 142 -6.83 1.32 13.79
C ARG A 142 -7.26 0.85 12.40
N ALA A 143 -6.55 1.29 11.35
CA ALA A 143 -6.80 0.86 9.99
C ALA A 143 -6.58 -0.65 9.78
N ASP A 144 -7.43 -1.25 8.94
CA ASP A 144 -7.24 -2.60 8.40
C ASP A 144 -6.17 -2.66 7.29
N PHE A 145 -5.51 -1.54 7.01
CA PHE A 145 -4.40 -1.40 6.07
C PHE A 145 -3.19 -0.78 6.76
N ASN A 146 -1.99 -0.99 6.20
CA ASN A 146 -0.74 -0.49 6.77
C ASN A 146 0.13 0.30 5.77
N VAL A 147 -0.28 0.35 4.50
CA VAL A 147 0.27 1.20 3.45
C VAL A 147 -0.87 2.01 2.84
N PHE A 148 -0.61 3.28 2.55
CA PHE A 148 -1.53 4.15 1.86
C PHE A 148 -0.75 5.05 0.91
N PHE A 149 -1.30 5.41 -0.25
CA PHE A 149 -0.70 6.42 -1.12
C PHE A 149 -1.65 7.59 -1.33
N THR A 150 -1.08 8.78 -1.46
CA THR A 150 -1.82 10.00 -1.76
C THR A 150 -0.83 11.10 -2.14
N GLY A 151 -1.32 12.22 -2.68
CA GLY A 151 -0.46 13.33 -3.11
C GLY A 151 0.38 13.86 -1.95
N PHE A 152 1.61 14.30 -2.19
CA PHE A 152 2.42 14.77 -1.07
C PHE A 152 1.93 16.10 -0.48
N SER A 153 2.18 16.30 0.81
CA SER A 153 2.01 17.61 1.47
C SER A 153 2.87 17.72 2.72
N ALA A 154 3.18 18.95 3.12
CA ALA A 154 3.91 19.23 4.35
C ALA A 154 3.24 18.64 5.61
N ASN A 155 1.91 18.52 5.61
CA ASN A 155 1.17 17.91 6.72
C ASN A 155 1.41 16.39 6.79
N ARG A 156 1.36 15.70 5.64
CA ARG A 156 1.55 14.24 5.57
C ARG A 156 2.98 13.83 5.90
N GLU A 157 3.95 14.59 5.40
CA GLU A 157 5.37 14.46 5.75
C GLU A 157 5.59 14.46 7.27
N LYS A 158 4.87 15.33 8.00
CA LYS A 158 4.97 15.43 9.47
C LYS A 158 4.28 14.28 10.20
N ARG A 159 3.24 13.67 9.64
CA ARG A 159 2.39 12.67 10.30
C ARG A 159 2.87 11.24 10.07
N PHE A 160 3.45 10.96 8.91
CA PHE A 160 3.74 9.60 8.45
C PHE A 160 5.21 9.37 8.17
N HIS A 161 5.59 8.10 8.04
CA HIS A 161 6.81 7.76 7.35
C HIS A 161 6.52 7.79 5.85
N GLN A 162 7.04 8.81 5.18
CA GLN A 162 6.92 9.01 3.74
C GLN A 162 8.08 8.32 3.03
N ILE A 163 7.77 7.55 1.98
CA ILE A 163 8.77 6.97 1.08
C ILE A 163 8.97 7.96 -0.06
N ASP A 164 10.16 8.57 -0.12
CA ASP A 164 10.48 9.73 -0.98
C ASP A 164 10.76 9.34 -2.45
N ILE A 165 9.91 8.48 -3.02
CA ILE A 165 9.99 8.01 -4.41
C ILE A 165 8.63 8.26 -5.09
N PRO A 166 8.53 9.27 -5.98
CA PRO A 166 7.35 9.58 -6.77
C PRO A 166 6.85 8.37 -7.56
N LEU A 167 5.57 7.99 -7.36
CA LEU A 167 5.03 6.77 -7.97
C LEU A 167 4.89 6.89 -9.48
N SER A 168 4.43 8.03 -9.97
CA SER A 168 4.18 8.31 -11.39
C SER A 168 5.28 9.15 -12.02
N ARG A 169 6.45 9.24 -11.38
CA ARG A 169 7.55 10.12 -11.83
C ARG A 169 7.11 11.56 -12.05
N GLY A 170 6.10 12.04 -11.33
CA GLY A 170 5.58 13.40 -11.43
C GLY A 170 4.55 13.67 -12.52
N ILE A 171 4.13 12.66 -13.30
CA ILE A 171 3.08 12.88 -14.32
C ILE A 171 1.71 13.16 -13.69
N LEU A 172 1.52 12.86 -12.40
CA LEU A 172 0.36 13.32 -11.64
C LEU A 172 0.24 14.86 -11.62
N GLY A 173 1.36 15.56 -11.52
CA GLY A 173 1.44 17.03 -11.55
C GLY A 173 1.27 17.65 -12.93
N HIS A 174 1.12 16.82 -13.96
CA HIS A 174 0.71 17.25 -15.29
C HIS A 174 -0.81 17.16 -15.33
N ARG A 175 -1.46 18.28 -15.00
CA ARG A 175 -2.91 18.36 -14.88
C ARG A 175 -3.53 18.74 -16.21
N ILE A 176 -4.53 17.97 -16.61
CA ILE A 176 -5.46 18.32 -17.69
C ILE A 176 -6.87 18.36 -17.13
N PHE A 177 -7.78 18.99 -17.85
CA PHE A 177 -9.17 19.09 -17.44
C PHE A 177 -10.02 18.03 -18.12
N ILE A 178 -10.98 17.51 -17.36
CA ILE A 178 -12.18 16.93 -17.93
C ILE A 178 -13.24 18.03 -17.94
N THR A 179 -13.92 18.17 -19.07
CA THR A 179 -14.92 19.22 -19.32
C THR A 179 -16.13 18.62 -20.05
N THR A 180 -17.14 19.43 -20.33
CA THR A 180 -18.24 19.06 -21.23
C THR A 180 -17.99 19.61 -22.63
N LYS A 181 -18.52 18.97 -23.67
CA LYS A 181 -18.47 19.48 -25.06
C LYS A 181 -18.90 20.94 -25.18
N ALA A 182 -19.87 21.37 -24.36
CA ALA A 182 -20.39 22.74 -24.36
C ALA A 182 -19.37 23.83 -24.00
N PHE A 183 -18.27 23.48 -23.31
CA PHE A 183 -17.22 24.44 -22.91
C PHE A 183 -15.95 24.33 -23.74
N LEU A 184 -15.92 23.46 -24.77
CA LEU A 184 -14.73 23.26 -25.59
C LEU A 184 -14.33 24.53 -26.33
N ASP A 185 -15.28 25.24 -26.92
CA ASP A 185 -14.99 26.46 -27.69
C ASP A 185 -14.46 27.58 -26.78
N ASP A 186 -15.06 27.78 -25.61
CA ASP A 186 -14.59 28.78 -24.63
C ASP A 186 -13.16 28.48 -24.14
N LEU A 187 -12.85 27.20 -23.87
CA LEU A 187 -11.49 26.77 -23.53
C LEU A 187 -10.56 26.97 -24.72
N ALA A 188 -10.99 26.59 -25.91
CA ALA A 188 -10.24 26.73 -27.14
C ALA A 188 -10.07 28.19 -27.57
N GLU A 189 -10.77 29.18 -27.02
CA GLU A 189 -10.53 30.61 -27.24
C GLU A 189 -9.63 31.24 -26.16
N THR A 190 -9.50 30.57 -25.01
CA THR A 190 -8.64 31.03 -23.92
C THR A 190 -7.15 30.87 -24.30
N ARG A 191 -6.35 31.92 -24.10
CA ARG A 191 -4.93 31.97 -24.54
C ARG A 191 -3.92 32.33 -23.47
N THR A 192 -4.39 32.75 -22.29
CA THR A 192 -3.50 33.17 -21.20
C THR A 192 -3.93 32.50 -19.90
N LEU A 193 -2.96 32.29 -19.01
CA LEU A 193 -3.23 31.78 -17.66
C LEU A 193 -4.22 32.69 -16.89
N GLY A 194 -4.13 34.01 -17.07
CA GLY A 194 -5.04 34.96 -16.44
C GLY A 194 -6.49 34.81 -16.91
N SER A 195 -6.70 34.62 -18.22
CA SER A 195 -8.03 34.35 -18.77
C SER A 195 -8.55 32.99 -18.32
N LEU A 196 -7.69 31.96 -18.30
CA LEU A 196 -8.06 30.62 -17.83
C LEU A 196 -8.50 30.63 -16.37
N LYS A 197 -7.79 31.34 -15.49
CA LYS A 197 -8.17 31.50 -14.07
C LYS A 197 -9.54 32.14 -13.87
N LYS A 198 -9.93 33.07 -14.75
CA LYS A 198 -11.25 33.74 -14.71
C LYS A 198 -12.38 32.86 -15.24
N PHE A 199 -12.09 32.08 -16.28
CA PHE A 199 -13.08 31.22 -16.93
C PHE A 199 -13.30 29.90 -16.17
N ALA A 200 -12.22 29.26 -15.73
CA ALA A 200 -12.27 27.92 -15.14
C ALA A 200 -12.81 27.94 -13.70
N VAL A 201 -13.93 27.25 -13.52
CA VAL A 201 -14.44 26.77 -12.23
C VAL A 201 -13.97 25.34 -12.06
N VAL A 202 -12.89 25.17 -11.29
CA VAL A 202 -12.16 23.91 -11.15
C VAL A 202 -12.77 23.07 -10.05
N GLY A 203 -13.34 21.93 -10.39
CA GLY A 203 -13.68 20.88 -9.43
C GLY A 203 -12.42 20.21 -8.90
N SER A 204 -12.36 19.99 -7.59
CA SER A 204 -11.25 19.28 -6.94
C SER A 204 -11.75 18.46 -5.74
N GLY A 205 -11.10 17.34 -5.43
CA GLY A 205 -11.53 16.46 -4.34
C GLY A 205 -11.27 17.08 -2.95
N THR A 206 -12.22 16.89 -2.03
CA THR A 206 -12.06 17.36 -0.65
C THR A 206 -10.86 16.70 0.01
N GLY A 207 -9.93 17.52 0.53
CA GLY A 207 -8.70 17.05 1.16
C GLY A 207 -7.62 16.61 0.17
N TRP A 208 -7.78 16.87 -1.13
CA TRP A 208 -6.71 16.72 -2.12
C TRP A 208 -5.76 17.92 -2.04
N PRO A 209 -4.43 17.70 -2.03
CA PRO A 209 -3.47 18.81 -2.00
C PRO A 209 -3.65 19.81 -3.16
N ASP A 210 -4.12 19.34 -4.31
CA ASP A 210 -4.36 20.17 -5.50
C ASP A 210 -5.36 21.30 -5.28
N THR A 211 -6.34 21.10 -4.40
CA THR A 211 -7.30 22.15 -4.06
C THR A 211 -6.57 23.40 -3.57
N GLU A 212 -5.61 23.23 -2.65
CA GLU A 212 -4.81 24.34 -2.12
C GLU A 212 -3.85 24.90 -3.17
N ILE A 213 -3.25 24.05 -4.01
CA ILE A 213 -2.34 24.48 -5.10
C ILE A 213 -3.08 25.38 -6.10
N PHE A 214 -4.24 24.95 -6.59
CA PHE A 214 -5.03 25.75 -7.54
C PHE A 214 -5.55 27.05 -6.90
N GLN A 215 -6.02 26.99 -5.65
CA GLN A 215 -6.49 28.17 -4.91
C GLN A 215 -5.38 29.20 -4.69
N ALA A 216 -4.18 28.75 -4.27
CA ALA A 216 -3.03 29.63 -4.08
C ALA A 216 -2.58 30.31 -5.38
N ASN A 217 -2.84 29.67 -6.53
CA ASN A 217 -2.61 30.24 -7.85
C ASN A 217 -3.79 31.10 -8.36
N GLY A 218 -4.84 31.31 -7.58
CA GLY A 218 -5.93 32.21 -7.91
C GLY A 218 -6.98 31.63 -8.87
N PHE A 219 -7.09 30.30 -8.98
CA PHE A 219 -8.23 29.66 -9.63
C PHE A 219 -9.46 29.69 -8.73
N HIS A 220 -10.65 29.74 -9.33
CA HIS A 220 -11.87 29.44 -8.61
C HIS A 220 -12.01 27.92 -8.48
N VAL A 221 -11.96 27.41 -7.25
CA VAL A 221 -11.97 25.96 -6.96
C VAL A 221 -13.19 25.59 -6.14
N VAL A 222 -13.90 24.55 -6.59
CA VAL A 222 -15.04 23.95 -5.89
C VAL A 222 -14.64 22.57 -5.39
N ALA A 223 -14.59 22.41 -4.08
CA ALA A 223 -14.22 21.15 -3.43
C ALA A 223 -15.45 20.29 -3.12
N SER A 224 -15.42 19.00 -3.48
CA SER A 224 -16.47 18.03 -3.14
C SER A 224 -15.91 16.60 -3.08
N ASP A 225 -16.72 15.60 -2.72
CA ASP A 225 -16.38 14.19 -2.93
C ASP A 225 -16.31 13.83 -4.42
N TYR A 226 -15.55 12.77 -4.74
CA TYR A 226 -15.25 12.35 -6.11
C TYR A 226 -16.51 12.18 -6.99
N GLU A 227 -17.51 11.44 -6.52
CA GLU A 227 -18.73 11.18 -7.30
C GLU A 227 -19.59 12.43 -7.49
N SER A 228 -19.61 13.33 -6.50
CA SER A 228 -20.32 14.61 -6.64
C SER A 228 -19.66 15.54 -7.65
N LEU A 229 -18.33 15.54 -7.79
CA LEU A 229 -17.63 16.36 -8.78
C LEU A 229 -18.07 16.02 -10.20
N TRP A 230 -18.21 14.73 -10.52
CA TRP A 230 -18.73 14.30 -11.83
C TRP A 230 -20.15 14.81 -12.07
N ARG A 231 -21.05 14.63 -11.09
CA ARG A 231 -22.42 15.15 -11.17
C ARG A 231 -22.46 16.67 -11.34
N MET A 232 -21.56 17.39 -10.67
CA MET A 232 -21.46 18.84 -10.77
C MET A 232 -20.94 19.29 -12.14
N LEU A 233 -20.01 18.55 -12.73
CA LEU A 233 -19.50 18.81 -14.07
C LEU A 233 -20.60 18.60 -15.12
N SER A 234 -21.28 17.46 -15.08
CA SER A 234 -22.41 17.17 -15.99
C SER A 234 -23.55 18.19 -15.84
N ALA A 235 -23.74 18.76 -14.64
CA ALA A 235 -24.73 19.81 -14.38
C ALA A 235 -24.23 21.24 -14.64
N GLY A 236 -22.99 21.44 -15.10
CA GLY A 236 -22.41 22.76 -15.37
C GLY A 236 -22.17 23.64 -14.14
N ARG A 237 -22.20 23.07 -12.93
CA ARG A 237 -21.88 23.81 -11.67
C ARG A 237 -20.38 24.05 -11.53
N ILE A 238 -19.59 23.17 -12.13
CA ILE A 238 -18.18 23.36 -12.45
C ILE A 238 -18.05 23.17 -13.96
N ASN A 239 -17.07 23.80 -14.60
CA ASN A 239 -16.82 23.63 -16.04
C ASN A 239 -15.51 22.90 -16.33
N THR A 240 -14.68 22.65 -15.32
CA THR A 240 -13.44 21.88 -15.45
C THR A 240 -13.26 21.00 -14.22
N PHE A 241 -12.80 19.77 -14.40
CA PHE A 241 -12.39 18.88 -13.31
C PHE A 241 -10.90 18.54 -13.49
N ASN A 242 -10.06 18.94 -12.54
CA ASN A 242 -8.61 18.78 -12.64
C ASN A 242 -8.19 17.33 -12.36
N ARG A 243 -7.53 16.67 -13.32
CA ARG A 243 -6.98 15.31 -13.16
C ARG A 243 -5.57 15.22 -13.69
N GLY A 244 -4.79 14.28 -13.17
CA GLY A 244 -3.47 13.95 -13.70
C GLY A 244 -3.64 13.27 -15.05
N ILE A 245 -2.68 13.45 -15.96
CA ILE A 245 -2.84 12.91 -17.32
C ILE A 245 -3.14 11.41 -17.36
N HIS A 246 -2.54 10.61 -16.48
CA HIS A 246 -2.78 9.16 -16.43
C HIS A 246 -4.15 8.78 -15.83
N GLU A 247 -4.71 9.65 -14.98
CA GLU A 247 -6.03 9.44 -14.37
C GLU A 247 -7.15 9.84 -15.33
N ALA A 248 -6.98 10.99 -16.00
CA ALA A 248 -8.03 11.61 -16.79
C ALA A 248 -8.58 10.70 -17.89
N PHE A 249 -7.71 10.01 -18.62
CA PHE A 249 -8.12 9.16 -19.74
C PHE A 249 -8.78 7.85 -19.30
N VAL A 250 -8.34 7.25 -18.19
CA VAL A 250 -8.95 6.00 -17.70
C VAL A 250 -10.33 6.29 -17.10
N GLU A 251 -10.47 7.36 -16.34
CA GLU A 251 -11.75 7.74 -15.73
C GLU A 251 -12.75 8.26 -16.74
N HIS A 252 -12.32 9.06 -17.72
CA HIS A 252 -13.15 9.46 -18.84
C HIS A 252 -13.70 8.24 -19.58
N GLN A 253 -12.85 7.24 -19.86
CA GLN A 253 -13.27 6.01 -20.51
C GLN A 253 -14.32 5.26 -19.67
N GLN A 254 -14.13 5.13 -18.36
CA GLN A 254 -15.09 4.47 -17.46
C GLN A 254 -16.46 5.18 -17.44
N ARG A 255 -16.48 6.50 -17.59
CA ARG A 255 -17.70 7.30 -17.55
C ARG A 255 -18.35 7.56 -18.90
N SER A 256 -17.63 7.34 -20.00
CA SER A 256 -18.07 7.68 -21.35
C SER A 256 -19.47 7.15 -21.73
N GLN A 257 -19.91 6.02 -21.17
CA GLN A 257 -21.25 5.48 -21.39
C GLN A 257 -22.35 6.21 -20.59
N GLN A 258 -22.03 6.67 -19.39
CA GLN A 258 -22.97 7.32 -18.47
C GLN A 258 -23.09 8.83 -18.77
N ASP A 259 -21.97 9.45 -19.14
CA ASP A 259 -21.87 10.88 -19.39
C ASP A 259 -21.22 11.16 -20.77
N PRO A 260 -21.95 10.95 -21.89
CA PRO A 260 -21.40 11.06 -23.25
C PRO A 260 -20.98 12.48 -23.66
N GLU A 261 -21.37 13.48 -22.88
CA GLU A 261 -21.00 14.87 -23.07
C GLU A 261 -19.66 15.23 -22.42
N LEU A 262 -19.13 14.37 -21.56
CA LEU A 262 -17.81 14.57 -20.97
C LEU A 262 -16.71 14.25 -21.97
N VAL A 263 -15.70 15.10 -21.97
CA VAL A 263 -14.52 15.02 -22.82
C VAL A 263 -13.29 15.46 -22.04
N VAL A 264 -12.13 14.93 -22.41
CA VAL A 264 -10.86 15.48 -21.95
C VAL A 264 -10.58 16.74 -22.77
N ASP A 265 -10.43 17.89 -22.11
CA ASP A 265 -10.06 19.16 -22.75
C ASP A 265 -8.79 18.94 -23.58
N PRO A 266 -8.71 19.38 -24.85
CA PRO A 266 -7.50 19.29 -25.66
C PRO A 266 -6.59 20.52 -25.58
N SER A 267 -7.03 21.61 -24.95
CA SER A 267 -6.40 22.93 -25.09
C SER A 267 -5.31 23.22 -24.06
N PHE A 268 -5.44 22.75 -22.82
CA PHE A 268 -4.53 23.15 -21.75
C PHE A 268 -3.80 21.99 -21.07
N MET A 269 -2.66 22.31 -20.50
CA MET A 269 -2.04 21.54 -19.44
C MET A 269 -1.55 22.52 -18.36
N ILE A 270 -1.84 22.22 -17.11
CA ILE A 270 -1.29 22.94 -15.97
C ILE A 270 -0.24 22.04 -15.32
N ARG A 271 0.98 22.55 -15.19
CA ARG A 271 2.11 21.75 -14.71
C ARG A 271 2.68 22.33 -13.43
N TYR A 272 2.93 21.45 -12.48
CA TYR A 272 3.65 21.73 -11.25
C TYR A 272 4.24 20.45 -10.70
N ARG A 273 5.37 20.52 -9.98
CA ARG A 273 5.99 19.33 -9.41
C ARG A 273 5.06 18.73 -8.35
N PHE A 274 4.51 17.55 -8.64
CA PHE A 274 3.56 16.88 -7.76
C PHE A 274 3.46 15.39 -8.09
N ASP A 275 3.33 14.55 -7.07
CA ASP A 275 3.10 13.12 -7.25
C ASP A 275 2.46 12.46 -6.02
N TYR A 276 1.97 11.25 -6.22
CA TYR A 276 1.69 10.28 -5.19
C TYR A 276 2.99 9.80 -4.55
N LEU A 277 2.94 9.57 -3.24
CA LEU A 277 3.97 8.88 -2.46
C LEU A 277 3.30 7.81 -1.60
N PHE A 278 4.05 6.76 -1.27
CA PHE A 278 3.63 5.79 -0.26
C PHE A 278 3.87 6.34 1.14
N TYR A 279 2.92 6.06 2.03
CA TYR A 279 2.94 6.40 3.44
C TYR A 279 2.67 5.17 4.27
N VAL A 280 3.43 5.05 5.35
CA VAL A 280 3.14 4.13 6.45
C VAL A 280 3.19 4.87 7.78
N ARG A 281 2.74 4.23 8.85
CA ARG A 281 2.92 4.78 10.20
C ARG A 281 4.39 5.00 10.51
N LYS A 282 4.71 6.06 11.26
CA LYS A 282 6.09 6.39 11.69
C LYS A 282 6.85 5.23 12.34
N ASN A 283 6.14 4.39 13.10
CA ASN A 283 6.72 3.25 13.79
C ASN A 283 6.69 1.94 12.99
N ASN A 284 6.12 1.93 11.78
CA ASN A 284 6.10 0.75 10.91
C ASN A 284 7.33 0.74 9.98
N GLN A 285 8.51 0.75 10.61
CA GLN A 285 9.78 0.89 9.91
C GLN A 285 10.07 -0.31 8.98
N ARG A 286 9.64 -1.52 9.36
CA ARG A 286 9.82 -2.72 8.54
C ARG A 286 9.14 -2.60 7.17
N VAL A 287 7.88 -2.16 7.13
CA VAL A 287 7.16 -2.01 5.85
C VAL A 287 7.76 -0.87 5.02
N ALA A 288 8.13 0.24 5.66
CA ALA A 288 8.82 1.34 4.97
C ALA A 288 10.12 0.87 4.29
N GLU A 289 10.98 0.17 5.03
CA GLU A 289 12.26 -0.34 4.52
C GLU A 289 12.07 -1.30 3.35
N ILE A 290 11.09 -2.20 3.40
CA ILE A 290 10.79 -3.14 2.31
C ILE A 290 10.44 -2.37 1.03
N ILE A 291 9.50 -1.43 1.12
CA ILE A 291 9.02 -0.70 -0.06
C ILE A 291 10.12 0.22 -0.58
N GLU A 292 10.78 0.98 0.28
CA GLU A 292 11.85 1.90 -0.11
C GLU A 292 13.03 1.16 -0.75
N THR A 293 13.51 0.07 -0.13
CA THR A 293 14.61 -0.74 -0.67
C THR A 293 14.22 -1.33 -2.02
N GLY A 294 13.01 -1.89 -2.12
CA GLY A 294 12.52 -2.47 -3.38
C GLY A 294 12.43 -1.46 -4.51
N LEU A 295 11.91 -0.27 -4.24
CA LEU A 295 11.86 0.82 -5.23
C LEU A 295 13.25 1.32 -5.61
N ARG A 296 14.17 1.48 -4.64
CA ARG A 296 15.57 1.86 -4.93
C ARG A 296 16.25 0.83 -5.82
N ASN A 297 16.13 -0.46 -5.49
CA ASN A 297 16.68 -1.55 -6.29
C ASN A 297 16.10 -1.54 -7.72
N ALA A 298 14.78 -1.34 -7.86
CA ALA A 298 14.12 -1.26 -9.17
C ALA A 298 14.60 -0.05 -9.99
N TYR A 299 14.95 1.06 -9.35
CA TYR A 299 15.57 2.19 -10.02
C TYR A 299 17.02 1.90 -10.44
N GLU A 300 17.82 1.33 -9.54
CA GLU A 300 19.23 1.03 -9.77
C GLU A 300 19.46 0.01 -10.89
N ASN A 301 18.58 -0.99 -11.02
CA ASN A 301 18.66 -2.00 -12.06
C ASN A 301 17.85 -1.67 -13.33
N GLY A 302 17.18 -0.51 -13.38
CA GLY A 302 16.40 -0.04 -14.53
C GLY A 302 14.96 -0.58 -14.63
N ALA A 303 14.56 -1.53 -13.79
CA ALA A 303 13.22 -2.14 -13.82
C ALA A 303 12.09 -1.12 -13.60
N PHE A 304 12.31 -0.07 -12.80
CA PHE A 304 11.30 0.99 -12.61
C PHE A 304 11.04 1.75 -13.92
N LEU A 305 12.09 2.08 -14.67
CA LEU A 305 11.96 2.82 -15.93
C LEU A 305 11.31 1.93 -17.00
N GLU A 306 11.70 0.67 -17.09
CA GLU A 306 11.05 -0.30 -17.97
C GLU A 306 9.56 -0.43 -17.63
N HIS A 307 9.24 -0.57 -16.34
CA HIS A 307 7.86 -0.67 -15.86
C HIS A 307 7.04 0.58 -16.19
N PHE A 308 7.56 1.79 -15.90
CA PHE A 308 6.89 3.04 -16.24
C PHE A 308 6.65 3.18 -17.75
N ASN A 309 7.66 2.93 -18.58
CA ASN A 309 7.59 3.12 -20.03
C ASN A 309 6.74 2.05 -20.74
N SER A 310 6.62 0.85 -20.17
CA SER A 310 5.86 -0.26 -20.76
C SER A 310 4.43 -0.37 -20.23
N HIS A 311 4.11 0.27 -19.11
CA HIS A 311 2.78 0.14 -18.52
C HIS A 311 1.69 0.71 -19.45
N PRO A 312 0.64 -0.06 -19.81
CA PRO A 312 -0.35 0.35 -20.81
C PRO A 312 -1.05 1.67 -20.49
N MET A 313 -1.36 1.91 -19.21
CA MET A 313 -1.99 3.17 -18.76
C MET A 313 -1.08 4.38 -18.99
N ILE A 314 0.23 4.23 -18.75
CA ILE A 314 1.21 5.31 -18.93
C ILE A 314 1.39 5.58 -20.41
N GLN A 315 1.60 4.53 -21.23
CA GLN A 315 1.71 4.67 -22.67
C GLN A 315 0.49 5.36 -23.27
N LYS A 316 -0.72 4.92 -22.89
CA LYS A 316 -1.96 5.54 -23.35
C LYS A 316 -2.02 7.01 -22.96
N ALA A 317 -1.70 7.35 -21.71
CA ALA A 317 -1.70 8.74 -21.25
C ALA A 317 -0.71 9.61 -22.03
N MET A 318 0.52 9.12 -22.27
CA MET A 318 1.53 9.83 -23.04
C MET A 318 1.08 10.04 -24.49
N MET A 319 0.58 8.99 -25.15
CA MET A 319 0.08 9.06 -26.53
C MET A 319 -1.11 10.01 -26.68
N SER A 320 -2.11 9.90 -25.80
CA SER A 320 -3.31 10.74 -25.84
C SER A 320 -3.00 12.20 -25.52
N THR A 321 -2.01 12.45 -24.66
CA THR A 321 -1.54 13.81 -24.37
C THR A 321 -0.78 14.40 -25.55
N ALA A 322 0.10 13.61 -26.19
CA ALA A 322 0.88 14.04 -27.36
C ALA A 322 0.04 14.24 -28.63
N ALA A 323 -1.18 13.70 -28.69
CA ALA A 323 -2.10 13.87 -29.82
C ALA A 323 -2.64 15.31 -29.98
N HIS A 324 -2.39 16.19 -29.02
CA HIS A 324 -2.89 17.57 -29.02
C HIS A 324 -1.78 18.56 -28.65
N GLU A 325 -1.70 19.68 -29.37
CA GLU A 325 -0.84 20.79 -29.00
C GLU A 325 -1.50 21.61 -27.89
N ARG A 326 -1.13 21.33 -26.64
CA ARG A 326 -1.66 22.01 -25.46
C ARG A 326 -0.86 23.26 -25.13
N LEU A 327 -1.56 24.32 -24.70
CA LEU A 327 -0.93 25.42 -23.99
C LEU A 327 -0.57 24.96 -22.57
N ILE A 328 0.74 24.91 -22.29
CA ILE A 328 1.28 24.52 -20.99
C ILE A 328 1.46 25.76 -20.12
N PHE A 329 0.85 25.75 -18.93
CA PHE A 329 1.06 26.75 -17.90
C PHE A 329 1.72 26.12 -16.67
N ASP A 330 2.95 26.55 -16.39
CA ASP A 330 3.61 26.23 -15.12
C ASP A 330 3.05 27.10 -14.00
N ILE A 331 2.70 26.48 -12.87
CA ILE A 331 2.21 27.17 -11.67
C ILE A 331 3.01 26.75 -10.43
N ASP A 332 2.99 27.58 -9.39
CA ASP A 332 3.71 27.29 -8.16
C ASP A 332 2.98 26.21 -7.36
N ASN A 333 3.73 25.26 -6.79
CA ASN A 333 3.20 24.34 -5.77
C ASN A 333 3.66 24.81 -4.37
N PRO A 334 2.81 25.54 -3.62
CA PRO A 334 3.16 26.03 -2.28
C PRO A 334 3.39 24.91 -1.25
N LEU A 335 2.99 23.67 -1.57
CA LEU A 335 3.12 22.51 -0.70
C LEU A 335 4.48 21.81 -0.84
N LEU A 336 5.33 22.24 -1.77
CA LEU A 336 6.70 21.75 -1.89
C LEU A 336 7.51 22.20 -0.66
N THR A 337 7.84 21.27 0.22
CA THR A 337 8.83 21.49 1.28
C THR A 337 10.25 21.29 0.73
N ASN A 338 11.26 21.62 1.54
CA ASN A 338 12.65 21.32 1.21
C ASN A 338 12.88 19.81 1.06
N ARG A 339 12.15 18.97 1.79
CA ARG A 339 12.25 17.51 1.64
C ARG A 339 11.79 17.06 0.26
N GLN A 340 10.64 17.54 -0.23
CA GLN A 340 10.19 17.19 -1.58
C GLN A 340 11.08 17.81 -2.67
N ARG A 341 11.61 19.03 -2.46
CA ARG A 341 12.60 19.63 -3.37
C ARG A 341 13.88 18.79 -3.47
N ASN A 342 14.28 18.13 -2.39
CA ASN A 342 15.48 17.31 -2.34
C ASN A 342 15.29 15.88 -2.86
N ILE A 343 14.07 15.49 -3.29
CA ILE A 343 13.87 14.20 -3.98
C ILE A 343 14.69 14.22 -5.28
N PRO A 344 15.57 13.23 -5.52
CA PRO A 344 16.48 13.23 -6.67
C PRO A 344 15.75 13.41 -8.02
N GLU A 345 16.30 14.24 -8.90
CA GLU A 345 15.72 14.51 -10.24
C GLU A 345 15.55 13.24 -11.09
N ALA A 346 16.38 12.20 -10.86
CA ALA A 346 16.26 10.91 -11.55
C ALA A 346 14.89 10.22 -11.35
N TYR A 347 14.20 10.52 -10.24
CA TYR A 347 12.87 9.97 -9.98
C TYR A 347 11.74 10.74 -10.66
N TRP A 348 12.03 11.86 -11.30
CA TRP A 348 11.05 12.68 -11.99
C TRP A 348 11.17 12.48 -13.50
N HIS A 349 10.04 12.45 -14.17
CA HIS A 349 9.93 12.44 -15.61
C HIS A 349 10.23 13.85 -16.11
N GLN A 350 11.14 13.93 -17.07
CA GLN A 350 11.46 15.16 -17.77
C GLN A 350 10.62 15.17 -19.04
N TYR A 351 9.74 16.16 -19.15
CA TYR A 351 8.91 16.40 -20.32
C TYR A 351 9.69 17.09 -21.44
#